data_AF-A0A8J2JRI6-F1
#
_entry.id   AF-A0A8J2JRI6-F1
#
_cell.length_a   1.000
_cell.length_b   1.000
_cell.length_c   1.000
_cell.angle_alpha   90.00
_cell.angle_beta   90.00
_cell.angle_gamma   90.00
#
_symmetry.space_group_name_H-M   'P 1'
#
loop_
_entity.id
_entity.type
_entity.pdbx_description
1 polymer ?
#
loop_
_entity_poly.entity_id
_entity_poly.type
_entity_poly.pdbx_seq_one_letter_code
_entity_poly.pdbx_strand_id
1 'polypeptide(L)'
;HLIFTPILLAAFVYRALVALLWKSLRPNLDSFVSEFDLSLLANIPDKAFSNFIMCFVVSGNISENRIREMFQERVINLKDSKGNLIYKKLTQYWTTFLGFAFWKTDKSFTISNHVRKYDYEDATLPTPCDENSLKEVIAQLLMLPWKRNTSNWEVLLVSEYRRKLKPENDEHYSLVLFRFDHALLDGISAVGLFRILFQSPFLIPNASRNGKGQSFWDKIKFMFLFPYEATKPLPVLLRGRYLSKLNPTKLCAYDSSESISVGTIKKIKQKHGIDYESVLHSAVNGGICQILELLMKTPPKYIDMASTLAMPDHPGGANNHM
;
A
#
# COMPACT_ATOMS: atom_id res chain seq x y z
N HIS A 1 11.47 29.51 13.57
CA HIS A 1 12.33 28.56 12.83
C HIS A 1 13.56 28.12 13.63
N LEU A 2 14.39 29.03 14.16
CA LEU A 2 15.55 28.67 15.01
C LEU A 2 15.19 27.81 16.24
N ILE A 3 14.02 28.01 16.85
CA ILE A 3 13.54 27.29 18.06
C ILE A 3 13.38 25.78 17.83
N PHE A 4 13.08 25.32 16.61
CA PHE A 4 12.92 23.89 16.33
C PHE A 4 14.26 23.17 16.10
N THR A 5 15.33 23.91 15.80
CA THR A 5 16.65 23.33 15.49
C THR A 5 17.21 22.51 16.66
N PRO A 6 17.21 22.99 17.92
CA PRO A 6 17.65 22.18 19.06
C PRO A 6 16.81 20.91 19.26
N ILE A 7 15.50 20.98 19.03
CA ILE A 7 14.59 19.83 19.18
C ILE A 7 14.90 18.78 18.11
N LEU A 8 15.05 19.20 16.85
CA LEU A 8 15.37 18.29 15.75
C LEU A 8 16.78 17.70 15.89
N LEU A 9 17.75 18.49 16.35
CA LEU A 9 19.09 18.00 16.66
C LEU A 9 19.07 16.98 17.79
N ALA A 10 18.33 17.25 18.88
CA ALA A 10 18.16 16.32 19.98
C ALA A 10 17.49 15.01 19.50
N ALA A 11 16.47 15.09 18.65
CA ALA A 11 15.82 13.93 18.06
C ALA A 11 16.77 13.12 17.16
N PHE A 12 17.64 13.79 16.38
CA PHE A 12 18.65 13.15 15.54
C PHE A 12 19.71 12.43 16.38
N VAL A 13 20.24 13.10 17.41
CA VAL A 13 21.20 12.51 18.36
C VAL A 13 20.56 11.32 19.07
N TYR A 14 19.31 11.47 19.55
CA TYR A 14 18.56 10.38 20.18
C TYR A 14 18.38 9.18 19.24
N ARG A 15 18.01 9.42 17.97
CA ARG A 15 17.91 8.36 16.95
C ARG A 15 19.24 7.66 16.73
N ALA A 16 20.35 8.40 16.67
CA ALA A 16 21.68 7.83 16.52
C ALA A 16 22.07 6.95 17.72
N LEU A 17 21.76 7.39 18.94
CA LEU A 17 21.94 6.58 20.16
C LEU A 17 21.13 5.29 20.09
N VAL A 18 19.85 5.36 19.73
CA VAL A 18 19.02 4.15 19.56
C VAL A 18 19.61 3.25 18.48
N ALA A 19 20.11 3.81 17.37
CA ALA A 19 20.72 3.07 16.27
C ALA A 19 22.00 2.32 16.68
N LEU A 20 22.75 2.82 17.65
CA LEU A 20 23.92 2.15 18.22
C LEU A 20 23.51 1.06 19.22
N LEU A 21 22.49 1.32 20.04
CA LEU A 21 22.12 0.46 21.17
C LEU A 21 21.22 -0.72 20.80
N TRP A 22 20.37 -0.60 19.77
CA TRP A 22 19.30 -1.56 19.55
C TRP A 22 19.79 -2.99 19.28
N LYS A 23 20.91 -3.17 18.58
CA LYS A 23 21.46 -4.51 18.30
C LYS A 23 21.86 -5.25 19.58
N SER A 24 22.40 -4.53 20.57
CA SER A 24 22.80 -5.11 21.85
C SER A 24 21.61 -5.33 22.78
N LEU A 25 20.68 -4.39 22.85
CA LEU A 25 19.55 -4.44 23.78
C LEU A 25 18.39 -5.30 23.25
N ARG A 26 18.25 -5.41 21.92
CA ARG A 26 17.14 -6.06 21.23
C ARG A 26 17.64 -6.76 19.95
N PRO A 27 18.42 -7.85 20.08
CA PRO A 27 19.00 -8.57 18.95
C PRO A 27 17.96 -9.24 18.04
N ASN A 28 16.70 -9.28 18.46
CA ASN A 28 15.60 -9.83 17.68
C ASN A 28 14.95 -8.84 16.70
N LEU A 29 15.32 -7.56 16.74
CA LEU A 29 14.94 -6.58 15.73
C LEU A 29 15.86 -6.74 14.51
N ASP A 30 15.40 -6.32 13.34
CA ASP A 30 16.15 -6.49 12.09
C ASP A 30 16.71 -5.18 11.54
N SER A 31 15.83 -4.21 11.30
CA SER A 31 16.21 -2.90 10.81
C SER A 31 15.19 -1.86 11.24
N PHE A 32 15.58 -0.58 11.17
CA PHE A 32 14.60 0.50 11.26
C PHE A 32 13.58 0.37 10.13
N VAL A 33 12.34 0.70 10.44
CA VAL A 33 11.35 1.01 9.40
C VAL A 33 11.77 2.34 8.76
N SER A 34 11.66 2.45 7.43
CA SER A 34 12.01 3.69 6.74
C SER A 34 11.08 4.82 7.23
N GLU A 35 11.55 6.07 7.18
CA GLU A 35 10.71 7.20 7.62
C GLU A 35 9.45 7.34 6.75
N PHE A 36 9.58 6.98 5.48
CA PHE A 36 8.48 6.95 4.54
C PHE A 36 7.47 5.85 4.90
N ASP A 37 7.93 4.61 5.11
CA ASP A 37 7.09 3.49 5.57
C ASP A 37 6.40 3.88 6.89
N LEU A 38 7.10 4.57 7.80
CA LEU A 38 6.55 5.04 9.08
C LEU A 38 5.43 6.06 8.90
N SER A 39 5.51 6.94 7.90
CA SER A 39 4.40 7.87 7.59
C SER A 39 3.13 7.15 7.13
N LEU A 40 3.30 5.94 6.59
CA LEU A 40 2.23 5.05 6.15
C LEU A 40 1.79 4.08 7.27
N LEU A 41 2.61 3.91 8.31
CA LEU A 41 2.26 3.22 9.55
C LEU A 41 1.29 4.05 10.40
N ALA A 42 0.12 4.36 9.84
CA ALA A 42 -1.02 4.91 10.57
C ALA A 42 -1.79 3.82 11.35
N ASN A 43 -1.43 2.55 11.17
CA ASN A 43 -2.06 1.41 11.84
C ASN A 43 -1.64 1.37 13.32
N ILE A 44 -2.32 2.15 14.16
CA ILE A 44 -2.36 1.89 15.60
C ILE A 44 -2.92 0.46 15.77
N PRO A 45 -2.39 -0.37 16.69
CA PRO A 45 -3.03 -1.64 17.02
C PRO A 45 -4.53 -1.41 17.17
N ASP A 46 -5.33 -2.21 16.45
CA ASP A 46 -6.80 -2.17 16.47
C ASP A 46 -7.47 -1.15 15.51
N LYS A 47 -6.71 -0.45 14.64
CA LYS A 47 -7.29 0.36 13.54
C LYS A 47 -6.60 0.12 12.20
N ALA A 48 -7.40 -0.12 11.17
CA ALA A 48 -6.95 -0.22 9.78
C ALA A 48 -7.05 1.14 9.09
N PHE A 49 -5.92 1.83 8.96
CA PHE A 49 -5.83 3.12 8.28
C PHE A 49 -5.11 3.05 6.92
N SER A 50 -4.21 2.08 6.72
CA SER A 50 -3.40 2.00 5.50
C SER A 50 -3.40 0.60 4.88
N ASN A 51 -4.60 0.08 4.64
CA ASN A 51 -4.79 -1.20 3.95
C ASN A 51 -5.02 -0.96 2.47
N PHE A 52 -4.38 -1.78 1.65
CA PHE A 52 -4.61 -1.86 0.21
C PHE A 52 -5.17 -3.23 -0.14
N ILE A 53 -6.03 -3.28 -1.15
CA ILE A 53 -6.50 -4.51 -1.74
C ILE A 53 -6.31 -4.42 -3.25
N MET A 54 -5.54 -5.36 -3.80
CA MET A 54 -5.48 -5.61 -5.23
C MET A 54 -6.40 -6.77 -5.59
N CYS A 55 -7.18 -6.58 -6.64
CA CYS A 55 -8.16 -7.52 -7.13
C CYS A 55 -7.71 -8.05 -8.50
N PHE A 56 -7.54 -9.37 -8.61
CA PHE A 56 -7.19 -10.04 -9.85
C PHE A 56 -8.27 -11.06 -10.21
N VAL A 57 -8.84 -10.90 -11.41
CA VAL A 57 -9.73 -11.91 -11.99
C VAL A 57 -8.89 -12.80 -12.89
N VAL A 58 -8.84 -14.08 -12.57
CA VAL A 58 -8.03 -15.09 -13.25
C VAL A 58 -8.96 -16.07 -13.96
N SER A 59 -8.66 -16.40 -15.20
CA SER A 59 -9.37 -17.45 -15.93
C SER A 59 -8.99 -18.83 -15.40
N GLY A 60 -9.98 -19.71 -15.27
CA GLY A 60 -9.87 -21.04 -14.68
C GLY A 60 -10.13 -21.07 -13.16
N ASN A 61 -10.09 -22.29 -12.63
CA ASN A 61 -10.13 -22.54 -11.19
C ASN A 61 -8.70 -22.71 -10.67
N ILE A 62 -8.19 -21.72 -9.94
CA ILE A 62 -6.87 -21.81 -9.33
C ILE A 62 -7.02 -22.44 -7.94
N SER A 63 -6.19 -23.45 -7.63
CA SER A 63 -6.22 -24.06 -6.30
C SER A 63 -5.43 -23.22 -5.30
N GLU A 64 -5.92 -23.19 -4.07
CA GLU A 64 -5.24 -22.53 -2.94
C GLU A 64 -3.81 -23.04 -2.73
N ASN A 65 -3.63 -24.37 -2.78
CA ASN A 65 -2.31 -24.99 -2.66
C ASN A 65 -1.37 -24.54 -3.76
N ARG A 66 -1.87 -24.37 -5.00
CA ARG A 66 -1.05 -23.87 -6.09
C ARG A 66 -0.59 -22.43 -5.86
N ILE A 67 -1.47 -21.55 -5.37
CA ILE A 67 -1.08 -20.18 -5.01
C ILE A 67 -0.04 -20.19 -3.88
N ARG A 68 -0.23 -21.01 -2.85
CA ARG A 68 0.72 -21.17 -1.74
C ARG A 68 2.11 -21.55 -2.23
N GLU A 69 2.20 -22.60 -3.06
CA GLU A 69 3.45 -23.04 -3.68
C GLU A 69 4.10 -21.91 -4.48
N MET A 70 3.33 -21.25 -5.36
CA MET A 70 3.84 -20.16 -6.19
C MET A 70 4.39 -19.01 -5.34
N PHE A 71 3.69 -18.59 -4.29
CA PHE A 71 4.19 -17.56 -3.37
C PHE A 71 5.45 -18.02 -2.64
N GLN A 72 5.44 -19.25 -2.11
CA GLN A 72 6.57 -19.78 -1.35
C GLN A 72 7.84 -19.84 -2.21
N GLU A 73 7.73 -20.40 -3.41
CA GLU A 73 8.85 -20.59 -4.33
C GLU A 73 9.31 -19.28 -4.98
N ARG A 74 8.37 -18.49 -5.50
CA ARG A 74 8.68 -17.36 -6.38
C ARG A 74 8.82 -16.03 -5.67
N VAL A 75 8.29 -15.92 -4.44
CA VAL A 75 8.28 -14.65 -3.69
C VAL A 75 9.02 -14.81 -2.35
N ILE A 76 8.56 -15.71 -1.47
CA ILE A 76 9.09 -15.83 -0.11
C ILE A 76 10.54 -16.34 -0.11
N ASN A 77 10.84 -17.35 -0.93
CA ASN A 77 12.18 -17.94 -1.02
C ASN A 77 13.07 -17.24 -2.05
N LEU A 78 12.57 -16.19 -2.73
CA LEU A 78 13.30 -15.51 -3.79
C LEU A 78 14.51 -14.77 -3.20
N LYS A 79 15.70 -15.10 -3.71
CA LYS A 79 16.98 -14.53 -3.28
C LYS A 79 17.65 -13.72 -4.39
N ASP A 80 18.38 -12.69 -3.99
CA ASP A 80 19.28 -11.94 -4.87
C ASP A 80 20.58 -12.72 -5.15
N SER A 81 21.45 -12.15 -5.99
CA SER A 81 22.76 -12.74 -6.32
C SER A 81 23.72 -12.87 -5.13
N LYS A 82 23.42 -12.22 -4.00
CA LYS A 82 24.18 -12.28 -2.75
C LYS A 82 23.55 -13.26 -1.74
N GLY A 83 22.47 -13.94 -2.11
CA GLY A 83 21.76 -14.90 -1.26
C GLY A 83 20.78 -14.28 -0.26
N ASN A 84 20.53 -12.96 -0.32
CA ASN A 84 19.57 -12.28 0.55
C ASN A 84 18.14 -12.42 0.01
N LEU A 85 17.16 -12.55 0.90
CA LEU A 85 15.75 -12.57 0.51
C LEU A 85 15.32 -11.21 -0.07
N ILE A 86 14.75 -11.23 -1.27
CA ILE A 86 14.27 -10.01 -1.96
C ILE A 86 13.03 -9.44 -1.27
N TYR A 87 12.10 -10.32 -0.86
CA TYR A 87 10.84 -9.95 -0.22
C TYR A 87 10.84 -10.21 1.30
N LYS A 88 11.96 -9.98 1.97
CA LYS A 88 12.13 -10.24 3.42
C LYS A 88 11.01 -9.63 4.28
N LYS A 89 10.52 -8.44 3.93
CA LYS A 89 9.46 -7.76 4.71
C LYS A 89 8.14 -8.54 4.76
N LEU A 90 7.86 -9.41 3.78
CA LEU A 90 6.67 -10.26 3.78
C LEU A 90 6.71 -11.33 4.87
N THR A 91 7.86 -11.60 5.49
CA THR A 91 7.99 -12.48 6.65
C THR A 91 8.32 -11.70 7.93
N GLN A 92 8.05 -10.40 7.91
CA GLN A 92 8.31 -9.49 9.03
C GLN A 92 7.04 -8.72 9.40
N TYR A 93 7.05 -8.20 10.61
CA TYR A 93 6.10 -7.23 11.10
C TYR A 93 6.87 -6.09 11.76
N TRP A 94 6.25 -4.94 11.92
CA TRP A 94 6.90 -3.81 12.58
C TRP A 94 6.53 -3.77 14.07
N THR A 95 7.43 -3.28 14.91
CA THR A 95 7.22 -3.06 16.34
C THR A 95 7.97 -1.81 16.78
N THR A 96 7.67 -1.28 17.97
CA THR A 96 8.33 -0.09 18.48
C THR A 96 9.40 -0.43 19.52
N PHE A 97 10.50 0.31 19.52
CA PHE A 97 11.53 0.27 20.53
C PHE A 97 12.11 1.68 20.74
N LEU A 98 12.10 2.16 21.99
CA LEU A 98 12.56 3.51 22.35
C LEU A 98 11.95 4.63 21.50
N GLY A 99 10.68 4.47 21.09
CA GLY A 99 9.95 5.45 20.28
C GLY A 99 10.18 5.36 18.76
N PHE A 100 11.00 4.41 18.28
CA PHE A 100 11.22 4.18 16.85
C PHE A 100 10.62 2.85 16.40
N ALA A 101 10.18 2.79 15.13
CA ALA A 101 9.67 1.56 14.54
C ALA A 101 10.80 0.71 13.93
N PHE A 102 10.72 -0.60 14.13
CA PHE A 102 11.65 -1.60 13.65
C PHE A 102 10.93 -2.77 13.00
N TRP A 103 11.48 -3.27 11.91
CA TRP A 103 11.11 -4.57 11.37
C TRP A 103 11.59 -5.68 12.31
N LYS A 104 10.75 -6.70 12.46
CA LYS A 104 11.00 -7.86 13.29
C LYS A 104 10.46 -9.10 12.57
N THR A 105 11.24 -10.16 12.55
CA THR A 105 10.84 -11.42 11.93
C THR A 105 9.62 -12.01 12.63
N ASP A 106 8.62 -12.39 11.83
CA ASP A 106 7.47 -13.15 12.30
C ASP A 106 7.91 -14.61 12.50
N LYS A 107 8.04 -15.02 13.77
CA LYS A 107 8.45 -16.38 14.13
C LYS A 107 7.38 -17.44 13.87
N SER A 108 6.13 -17.01 13.72
CA SER A 108 4.97 -17.86 13.45
C SER A 108 4.57 -17.85 11.97
N PHE A 109 5.39 -17.22 11.11
CA PHE A 109 5.11 -17.12 9.69
C PHE A 109 4.94 -18.50 9.06
N THR A 110 3.77 -18.73 8.47
CA THR A 110 3.48 -19.90 7.64
C THR A 110 2.62 -19.45 6.48
N ILE A 111 2.95 -19.87 5.25
CA ILE A 111 2.23 -19.41 4.05
C ILE A 111 0.74 -19.75 4.09
N SER A 112 0.35 -20.81 4.80
CA SER A 112 -1.05 -21.21 5.02
C SER A 112 -1.87 -20.18 5.78
N ASN A 113 -1.25 -19.40 6.68
CA ASN A 113 -1.94 -18.33 7.41
C ASN A 113 -2.18 -17.09 6.56
N HIS A 114 -1.40 -16.91 5.49
CA HIS A 114 -1.48 -15.73 4.61
C HIS A 114 -2.27 -16.02 3.34
N VAL A 115 -2.15 -17.20 2.75
CA VAL A 115 -2.91 -17.60 1.57
C VAL A 115 -3.98 -18.58 1.98
N ARG A 116 -5.24 -18.15 1.89
CA ARG A 116 -6.40 -18.94 2.29
C ARG A 116 -7.53 -18.82 1.28
N LYS A 117 -8.34 -19.87 1.17
CA LYS A 117 -9.64 -19.75 0.51
C LYS A 117 -10.52 -18.79 1.30
N TYR A 118 -11.28 -17.97 0.60
CA TYR A 118 -12.31 -17.18 1.24
C TYR A 118 -13.38 -18.13 1.76
N ASP A 119 -13.60 -18.11 3.07
CA ASP A 119 -14.65 -18.90 3.69
C ASP A 119 -15.97 -18.13 3.62
N TYR A 120 -16.94 -18.69 2.89
CA TYR A 120 -18.27 -18.11 2.76
C TYR A 120 -19.15 -18.37 3.98
N GLU A 121 -18.75 -19.29 4.87
CA GLU A 121 -19.54 -19.65 6.05
C GLU A 121 -19.29 -18.69 7.23
N ASP A 122 -18.09 -18.12 7.32
CA ASP A 122 -17.70 -17.13 8.33
C ASP A 122 -17.89 -15.66 7.88
N ALA A 123 -18.30 -15.41 6.63
CA ALA A 123 -18.36 -14.06 6.08
C ALA A 123 -19.51 -13.81 5.08
N THR A 124 -19.89 -12.53 4.98
CA THR A 124 -21.05 -11.92 4.32
C THR A 124 -21.17 -12.09 2.79
N LEU A 125 -20.37 -12.93 2.12
CA LEU A 125 -20.50 -13.10 0.67
C LEU A 125 -21.63 -14.06 0.29
N PRO A 126 -22.64 -13.62 -0.46
CA PRO A 126 -23.49 -14.56 -1.17
C PRO A 126 -22.65 -15.37 -2.16
N THR A 127 -22.96 -16.66 -2.28
CA THR A 127 -22.47 -17.50 -3.39
C THR A 127 -23.56 -17.55 -4.45
N PRO A 128 -23.31 -17.07 -5.68
CA PRO A 128 -22.06 -16.55 -6.22
C PRO A 128 -21.79 -15.10 -5.81
N CYS A 129 -20.51 -14.74 -5.73
CA CYS A 129 -20.09 -13.36 -5.54
C CYS A 129 -20.34 -12.57 -6.83
N ASP A 130 -21.31 -11.66 -6.82
CA ASP A 130 -21.48 -10.64 -7.84
C ASP A 130 -20.61 -9.39 -7.55
N GLU A 131 -20.67 -8.38 -8.42
CA GLU A 131 -19.87 -7.15 -8.26
C GLU A 131 -20.23 -6.36 -7.00
N ASN A 132 -21.51 -6.33 -6.63
CA ASN A 132 -21.95 -5.56 -5.46
C ASN A 132 -21.50 -6.22 -4.17
N SER A 133 -21.61 -7.54 -4.10
CA SER A 133 -21.09 -8.36 -3.00
C SER A 133 -19.58 -8.22 -2.86
N LEU A 134 -18.87 -8.17 -3.98
CA LEU A 134 -17.42 -7.96 -3.99
C LEU A 134 -17.05 -6.59 -3.41
N LYS A 135 -17.77 -5.54 -3.79
CA LYS A 135 -17.59 -4.19 -3.26
C LYS A 135 -17.73 -4.15 -1.74
N GLU A 136 -18.77 -4.79 -1.20
CA GLU A 136 -19.00 -4.88 0.24
C GLU A 136 -17.88 -5.62 0.97
N VAL A 137 -17.38 -6.71 0.40
CA VAL A 137 -16.24 -7.43 0.96
C VAL A 137 -14.96 -6.65 0.93
N ILE A 138 -14.65 -5.99 -0.18
CA ILE A 138 -13.48 -5.13 -0.27
C ILE A 138 -13.58 -4.04 0.81
N ALA A 139 -14.75 -3.42 0.99
CA ALA A 139 -14.97 -2.44 2.04
C ALA A 139 -14.72 -3.02 3.45
N GLN A 140 -15.28 -4.19 3.77
CA GLN A 140 -15.08 -4.85 5.07
C GLN A 140 -13.62 -5.22 5.31
N LEU A 141 -12.95 -5.80 4.32
CA LEU A 141 -11.55 -6.19 4.39
C LEU A 141 -10.63 -4.98 4.58
N LEU A 142 -10.90 -3.86 3.91
CA LEU A 142 -10.14 -2.62 4.10
C LEU A 142 -10.21 -2.13 5.56
N MET A 143 -11.35 -2.30 6.22
CA MET A 143 -11.57 -1.87 7.61
C MET A 143 -11.08 -2.86 8.67
N LEU A 144 -10.81 -4.12 8.31
CA LEU A 144 -10.43 -5.14 9.28
C LEU A 144 -9.02 -4.82 9.86
N PRO A 145 -8.80 -4.81 11.19
CA PRO A 145 -7.46 -4.62 11.72
C PRO A 145 -6.57 -5.85 11.48
N TRP A 146 -5.26 -5.65 11.38
CA TRP A 146 -4.30 -6.75 11.30
C TRP A 146 -4.08 -7.41 12.67
N LYS A 147 -3.79 -8.71 12.65
CA LYS A 147 -3.41 -9.43 13.86
C LYS A 147 -2.06 -8.90 14.38
N ARG A 148 -1.94 -8.79 15.70
CA ARG A 148 -0.71 -8.31 16.33
C ARG A 148 0.42 -9.33 16.15
N ASN A 149 1.63 -8.81 15.95
CA ASN A 149 2.87 -9.61 15.84
C ASN A 149 2.91 -10.61 14.67
N THR A 150 2.17 -10.32 13.59
CA THR A 150 2.20 -11.12 12.36
C THR A 150 2.48 -10.24 11.15
N SER A 151 2.96 -10.81 10.06
CA SER A 151 3.12 -10.07 8.81
C SER A 151 1.77 -9.57 8.27
N ASN A 152 1.66 -8.27 8.00
CA ASN A 152 0.38 -7.62 7.68
C ASN A 152 -0.01 -7.74 6.18
N TRP A 153 -0.15 -8.96 5.70
CA TRP A 153 -0.68 -9.22 4.35
C TRP A 153 -1.43 -10.54 4.30
N GLU A 154 -2.36 -10.68 3.36
CA GLU A 154 -3.05 -11.93 3.06
C GLU A 154 -3.48 -12.00 1.60
N VAL A 155 -3.68 -13.21 1.10
CA VAL A 155 -4.28 -13.55 -0.18
C VAL A 155 -5.54 -14.35 0.11
N LEU A 156 -6.68 -13.82 -0.34
CA LEU A 156 -7.97 -14.49 -0.27
C LEU A 156 -8.34 -14.97 -1.66
N LEU A 157 -8.58 -16.28 -1.77
CA LEU A 157 -9.00 -16.91 -3.02
C LEU A 157 -10.51 -17.16 -2.99
N VAL A 158 -11.22 -16.52 -3.91
CA VAL A 158 -12.65 -16.69 -4.14
C VAL A 158 -12.82 -17.56 -5.39
N SER A 159 -13.21 -18.81 -5.19
CA SER A 159 -13.48 -19.76 -6.29
C SER A 159 -14.82 -19.44 -6.96
N GLU A 160 -14.98 -19.84 -8.23
CA GLU A 160 -16.24 -19.75 -8.97
C GLU A 160 -16.83 -18.32 -9.09
N TYR A 161 -15.94 -17.32 -9.15
CA TYR A 161 -16.34 -15.94 -9.36
C TYR A 161 -17.10 -15.79 -10.69
N ARG A 162 -18.22 -15.06 -10.66
CA ARG A 162 -19.11 -14.81 -11.82
C ARG A 162 -19.73 -16.05 -12.51
N ARG A 163 -19.65 -17.26 -11.94
CA ARG A 163 -20.17 -18.50 -12.58
C ARG A 163 -21.65 -18.41 -13.01
N LYS A 164 -22.52 -17.75 -12.24
CA LYS A 164 -23.94 -17.60 -12.60
C LYS A 164 -24.24 -16.52 -13.65
N LEU A 165 -23.29 -15.64 -13.98
CA LEU A 165 -23.52 -14.59 -14.98
C LEU A 165 -23.42 -15.11 -16.42
N LYS A 166 -22.75 -16.25 -16.64
CA LYS A 166 -22.61 -16.92 -17.94
C LYS A 166 -22.60 -18.44 -17.79
N PRO A 167 -23.70 -19.06 -17.32
CA PRO A 167 -23.76 -20.51 -17.09
C PRO A 167 -23.54 -21.33 -18.37
N GLU A 168 -23.77 -20.73 -19.55
CA GLU A 168 -23.67 -21.41 -20.84
C GLU A 168 -22.23 -21.54 -21.39
N ASN A 169 -21.25 -20.81 -20.83
CA ASN A 169 -19.92 -20.71 -21.42
C ASN A 169 -18.85 -21.66 -20.82
N ASP A 170 -19.16 -22.46 -19.80
CA ASP A 170 -18.18 -23.31 -19.05
C ASP A 170 -16.90 -22.57 -18.57
N GLU A 171 -16.88 -21.24 -18.67
CA GLU A 171 -15.75 -20.41 -18.28
C GLU A 171 -15.76 -20.23 -16.76
N HIS A 172 -14.85 -20.93 -16.10
CA HIS A 172 -14.57 -20.73 -14.70
C HIS A 172 -13.66 -19.51 -14.52
N TYR A 173 -13.97 -18.66 -13.55
CA TYR A 173 -13.08 -17.61 -13.10
C TYR A 173 -12.82 -17.76 -11.60
N SER A 174 -11.61 -17.42 -11.21
CA SER A 174 -11.21 -17.27 -9.82
C SER A 174 -10.87 -15.82 -9.55
N LEU A 175 -11.22 -15.36 -8.36
CA LEU A 175 -10.87 -14.02 -7.90
C LEU A 175 -9.80 -14.15 -6.82
N VAL A 176 -8.70 -13.43 -7.00
CA VAL A 176 -7.60 -13.33 -6.05
C VAL A 176 -7.59 -11.92 -5.47
N LEU A 177 -7.86 -11.82 -4.18
CA LEU A 177 -7.77 -10.58 -3.42
C LEU A 177 -6.47 -10.58 -2.63
N PHE A 178 -5.56 -9.67 -2.96
CA PHE A 178 -4.33 -9.47 -2.21
C PHE A 178 -4.43 -8.24 -1.36
N ARG A 179 -4.48 -8.45 -0.06
CA ARG A 179 -4.60 -7.40 0.92
C ARG A 179 -3.28 -7.22 1.66
N PHE A 180 -2.83 -5.99 1.84
CA PHE A 180 -1.57 -5.70 2.53
C PHE A 180 -1.59 -4.32 3.19
N ASP A 181 -0.76 -4.17 4.23
CA ASP A 181 -0.42 -2.89 4.83
C ASP A 181 0.53 -2.11 3.91
N HIS A 182 0.21 -0.85 3.61
CA HIS A 182 1.02 -0.02 2.70
C HIS A 182 2.45 0.22 3.18
N ALA A 183 2.74 0.04 4.48
CA ALA A 183 4.12 0.08 4.95
C ALA A 183 4.97 -1.12 4.49
N LEU A 184 4.33 -2.22 4.05
CA LEU A 184 5.03 -3.38 3.49
C LEU A 184 5.38 -3.19 2.01
N LEU A 185 4.43 -2.69 1.23
CA LEU A 185 4.50 -2.60 -0.22
C LEU A 185 3.80 -1.33 -0.70
N ASP A 186 4.34 -0.73 -1.74
CA ASP A 186 3.63 0.27 -2.52
C ASP A 186 2.97 -0.39 -3.73
N GLY A 187 2.17 0.38 -4.46
CA GLY A 187 1.47 -0.12 -5.64
C GLY A 187 2.39 -0.73 -6.69
N ILE A 188 3.59 -0.18 -6.89
CA ILE A 188 4.53 -0.66 -7.93
C ILE A 188 5.20 -1.96 -7.49
N SER A 189 5.65 -2.04 -6.24
CA SER A 189 6.20 -3.24 -5.63
C SER A 189 5.20 -4.39 -5.66
N ALA A 190 3.93 -4.10 -5.35
CA ALA A 190 2.86 -5.09 -5.38
C ALA A 190 2.58 -5.58 -6.81
N VAL A 191 2.52 -4.69 -7.81
CA VAL A 191 2.42 -5.11 -9.23
C VAL A 191 3.63 -5.93 -9.66
N GLY A 192 4.84 -5.53 -9.26
CA GLY A 192 6.07 -6.27 -9.53
C GLY A 192 6.08 -7.67 -8.90
N LEU A 193 5.57 -7.81 -7.68
CA LEU A 193 5.38 -9.09 -7.01
C LEU A 193 4.46 -10.00 -7.84
N PHE A 194 3.30 -9.51 -8.29
CA PHE A 194 2.37 -10.31 -9.09
C PHE A 194 2.90 -10.66 -10.47
N ARG A 195 3.73 -9.79 -11.05
CA ARG A 195 4.47 -10.11 -12.28
C ARG A 195 5.35 -11.34 -12.09
N ILE A 196 6.11 -11.40 -10.98
CA ILE A 196 6.95 -12.55 -10.64
C ILE A 196 6.09 -13.78 -10.36
N LEU A 197 5.03 -13.61 -9.57
CA LEU A 197 4.13 -14.69 -9.20
C LEU A 197 3.52 -15.37 -10.43
N PHE A 198 2.96 -14.59 -11.36
CA PHE A 198 2.27 -15.08 -12.56
C PHE A 198 3.16 -15.17 -13.80
N GLN A 199 4.46 -14.89 -13.71
CA GLN A 199 5.39 -14.85 -14.84
C GLN A 199 4.88 -13.99 -16.01
N SER A 200 4.21 -12.89 -15.67
CA SER A 200 3.52 -12.06 -16.65
C SER A 200 4.52 -11.19 -17.44
N PRO A 201 4.29 -10.95 -18.75
CA PRO A 201 5.15 -10.09 -19.56
C PRO A 201 4.96 -8.59 -19.30
N PHE A 202 4.18 -8.17 -18.29
CA PHE A 202 3.97 -6.75 -17.97
C PHE A 202 5.31 -6.01 -17.83
N LEU A 203 5.55 -5.07 -18.74
CA LEU A 203 6.69 -4.17 -18.68
C LEU A 203 6.34 -3.05 -17.71
N ILE A 204 7.01 -3.01 -16.56
CA ILE A 204 7.04 -1.79 -15.75
C ILE A 204 7.89 -0.80 -16.57
N PRO A 205 7.34 0.37 -16.96
CA PRO A 205 8.10 1.33 -17.73
C PRO A 205 9.39 1.69 -16.99
N ASN A 206 10.53 1.43 -17.64
CA ASN A 206 11.79 2.02 -17.19
C ASN A 206 11.69 3.51 -17.52
N ALA A 207 11.35 4.35 -16.54
CA ALA A 207 11.47 5.78 -16.74
C ALA A 207 12.97 6.13 -16.92
N SER A 208 13.28 7.26 -17.56
CA SER A 208 14.66 7.65 -17.78
C SER A 208 15.28 8.20 -16.49
N ARG A 209 16.42 7.63 -16.09
CA ARG A 209 17.20 8.07 -14.94
C ARG A 209 17.91 9.39 -15.25
N ASN A 210 17.36 10.52 -14.80
CA ASN A 210 18.05 11.82 -14.88
C ASN A 210 18.72 12.24 -13.55
N GLY A 211 18.70 11.38 -12.53
CA GLY A 211 19.30 11.68 -11.23
C GLY A 211 20.79 11.36 -11.18
N LYS A 212 21.66 12.38 -11.19
CA LYS A 212 23.06 12.25 -10.74
C LYS A 212 23.04 11.78 -9.27
N GLY A 213 23.91 10.84 -8.91
CA GLY A 213 24.03 10.38 -7.52
C GLY A 213 24.24 11.55 -6.56
N GLN A 214 23.56 11.53 -5.41
CA GLN A 214 23.64 12.62 -4.43
C GLN A 214 25.08 12.76 -3.94
N SER A 215 25.66 13.94 -4.08
CA SER A 215 27.00 14.25 -3.58
C SER A 215 27.01 14.26 -2.05
N PHE A 216 28.21 14.17 -1.46
CA PHE A 216 28.37 14.34 -0.01
C PHE A 216 27.82 15.70 0.47
N TRP A 217 28.00 16.75 -0.32
CA TRP A 217 27.48 18.09 -0.03
C TRP A 217 25.96 18.16 -0.08
N ASP A 218 25.30 17.39 -0.95
CA ASP A 218 23.84 17.31 -0.98
C ASP A 218 23.28 16.72 0.32
N LYS A 219 23.99 15.74 0.93
CA LYS A 219 23.60 15.16 2.23
C LYS A 219 23.75 16.16 3.37
N ILE A 220 24.84 16.93 3.38
CA ILE A 220 25.05 18.00 4.36
C ILE A 220 23.98 19.09 4.19
N LYS A 221 23.79 19.57 2.95
CA LYS A 221 22.77 20.56 2.63
C LYS A 221 21.39 20.08 3.03
N PHE A 222 21.06 18.81 2.79
CA PHE A 222 19.82 18.19 3.25
C PHE A 222 19.71 18.20 4.78
N MET A 223 20.77 17.86 5.53
CA MET A 223 20.72 17.91 7.00
C MET A 223 20.34 19.29 7.55
N PHE A 224 20.83 20.37 6.92
CA PHE A 224 20.52 21.74 7.33
C PHE A 224 19.20 22.27 6.78
N LEU A 225 18.83 21.88 5.55
CA LEU A 225 17.57 22.30 4.92
C LEU A 225 16.39 21.46 5.36
N PHE A 226 16.59 20.22 5.79
CA PHE A 226 15.51 19.30 6.16
C PHE A 226 14.62 19.85 7.26
N PRO A 227 15.12 20.45 8.36
CA PRO A 227 14.26 21.16 9.33
C PRO A 227 13.32 22.18 8.68
N TYR A 228 13.81 22.92 7.69
CA TYR A 228 13.02 23.93 6.98
C TYR A 228 12.04 23.27 6.00
N GLU A 229 12.52 22.34 5.17
CA GLU A 229 11.69 21.63 4.19
C GLU A 229 10.62 20.77 4.87
N ALA A 230 10.92 20.11 5.99
CA ALA A 230 9.97 19.34 6.80
C ALA A 230 8.89 20.21 7.47
N THR A 231 9.13 21.52 7.63
CA THR A 231 8.09 22.45 8.08
C THR A 231 7.14 22.89 6.98
N LYS A 232 7.49 22.76 5.69
CA LYS A 232 6.60 23.12 4.57
C LYS A 232 5.38 22.20 4.42
N PRO A 233 5.47 20.87 4.58
CA PRO A 233 4.29 20.01 4.59
C PRO A 233 3.54 20.08 5.93
N LEU A 234 4.13 20.62 7.00
CA LEU A 234 3.48 20.66 8.31
C LEU A 234 2.13 21.41 8.29
N PRO A 235 1.97 22.58 7.62
CA PRO A 235 0.66 23.18 7.37
C PRO A 235 -0.32 22.26 6.64
N VAL A 236 0.13 21.48 5.65
CA VAL A 236 -0.72 20.54 4.90
C VAL A 236 -1.15 19.38 5.80
N LEU A 237 -0.23 18.81 6.59
CA LEU A 237 -0.51 17.76 7.56
C LEU A 237 -1.45 18.26 8.68
N LEU A 238 -1.26 19.49 9.16
CA LEU A 238 -2.13 20.13 10.14
C LEU A 238 -3.51 20.46 9.54
N ARG A 239 -3.61 20.80 8.25
CA ARG A 239 -4.87 20.91 7.51
C ARG A 239 -5.51 19.55 7.26
N GLY A 240 -4.74 18.48 7.08
CA GLY A 240 -5.25 17.11 7.01
C GLY A 240 -6.10 16.71 8.23
N ARG A 241 -5.97 17.43 9.36
CA ARG A 241 -6.87 17.31 10.52
C ARG A 241 -8.32 17.69 10.24
N TYR A 242 -8.65 18.32 9.11
CA TYR A 242 -10.05 18.48 8.68
C TYR A 242 -10.70 17.12 8.40
N LEU A 243 -9.96 16.18 7.82
CA LEU A 243 -10.45 14.81 7.58
C LEU A 243 -10.48 13.99 8.87
N SER A 244 -9.60 14.25 9.84
CA SER A 244 -9.64 13.57 11.14
C SER A 244 -10.80 13.99 12.04
N LYS A 245 -11.51 15.09 11.72
CA LYS A 245 -12.73 15.53 12.41
C LYS A 245 -14.00 14.88 11.87
N LEU A 246 -13.92 14.27 10.69
CA LEU A 246 -15.00 13.50 10.13
C LEU A 246 -15.04 12.13 10.85
N ASN A 247 -16.24 11.69 11.25
CA ASN A 247 -16.40 10.47 12.03
C ASN A 247 -15.84 9.28 11.23
N PRO A 248 -14.84 8.52 11.72
CA PRO A 248 -14.22 7.43 10.97
C PRO A 248 -15.22 6.34 10.56
N THR A 249 -16.31 6.15 11.30
CA THR A 249 -17.40 5.23 10.91
C THR A 249 -18.25 5.75 9.75
N LYS A 250 -18.23 7.05 9.46
CA LYS A 250 -18.83 7.66 8.26
C LYS A 250 -17.81 7.87 7.13
N LEU A 251 -16.51 7.88 7.44
CA LEU A 251 -15.44 8.13 6.46
C LEU A 251 -14.91 6.88 5.78
N CYS A 252 -15.19 5.69 6.32
CA CYS A 252 -15.03 4.44 5.56
C CYS A 252 -16.17 4.29 4.53
N ALA A 253 -16.50 5.37 3.84
CA ALA A 253 -17.33 5.35 2.65
C ALA A 253 -16.46 4.79 1.53
N TYR A 254 -16.45 3.46 1.41
CA TYR A 254 -16.07 2.83 0.16
C TYR A 254 -17.16 3.19 -0.85
N ASP A 255 -16.81 4.01 -1.82
CA ASP A 255 -17.66 4.29 -2.97
C ASP A 255 -16.90 3.97 -4.25
N SER A 256 -17.64 3.55 -5.26
CA SER A 256 -17.08 3.17 -6.56
C SER A 256 -18.00 3.66 -7.65
N SER A 257 -17.46 4.52 -8.50
CA SER A 257 -18.13 4.90 -9.74
C SER A 257 -18.33 3.69 -10.65
N GLU A 258 -19.22 3.82 -11.62
CA GLU A 258 -19.23 2.92 -12.75
C GLU A 258 -17.86 2.89 -13.46
N SER A 259 -17.55 1.75 -14.08
CA SER A 259 -16.29 1.57 -14.78
C SER A 259 -16.17 2.54 -15.96
N ILE A 260 -15.28 3.52 -15.84
CA ILE A 260 -14.95 4.42 -16.94
C ILE A 260 -13.98 3.71 -17.88
N SER A 261 -14.39 3.50 -19.13
CA SER A 261 -13.53 2.84 -20.11
C SER A 261 -12.25 3.65 -20.37
N VAL A 262 -11.12 2.95 -20.55
CA VAL A 262 -9.85 3.58 -20.93
C VAL A 262 -9.98 4.37 -22.24
N GLY A 263 -10.84 3.92 -23.17
CA GLY A 263 -11.14 4.63 -24.40
C GLY A 263 -11.77 5.99 -24.15
N THR A 264 -12.68 6.10 -23.19
CA THR A 264 -13.29 7.37 -22.78
C THR A 264 -12.22 8.34 -22.24
N ILE A 265 -11.34 7.86 -21.35
CA ILE A 265 -10.27 8.68 -20.77
C ILE A 265 -9.33 9.17 -21.88
N LYS A 266 -8.96 8.31 -22.82
CA LYS A 266 -8.13 8.68 -23.99
C LYS A 266 -8.81 9.72 -24.89
N LYS A 267 -10.13 9.64 -25.10
CA LYS A 267 -10.89 10.64 -25.87
C LYS A 267 -10.89 12.00 -25.17
N ILE A 268 -11.09 12.05 -23.85
CA ILE A 268 -11.04 13.30 -23.07
C ILE A 268 -9.65 13.91 -23.14
N LYS A 269 -8.61 13.08 -22.91
CA LYS A 269 -7.20 13.46 -23.05
C LYS A 269 -6.95 14.16 -24.40
N GLN A 270 -7.33 13.52 -25.51
CA GLN A 270 -7.13 14.04 -26.86
C GLN A 270 -7.93 15.32 -27.11
N LYS A 271 -9.20 15.35 -26.70
CA LYS A 271 -10.08 16.51 -26.89
C LYS A 271 -9.55 17.78 -26.21
N HIS A 272 -8.94 17.64 -25.05
CA HIS A 272 -8.47 18.77 -24.24
C HIS A 272 -6.96 19.02 -24.33
N GLY A 273 -6.20 18.18 -25.05
CA GLY A 273 -4.75 18.33 -25.18
C GLY A 273 -3.97 18.17 -23.86
N ILE A 274 -4.51 17.42 -22.90
CA ILE A 274 -3.89 17.18 -21.59
C ILE A 274 -3.28 15.77 -21.53
N ASP A 275 -2.56 15.45 -20.45
CA ASP A 275 -2.05 14.10 -20.23
C ASP A 275 -3.13 13.17 -19.63
N TYR A 276 -2.84 11.86 -19.61
CA TYR A 276 -3.80 10.84 -19.14
C TYR A 276 -4.03 10.93 -17.62
N GLU A 277 -3.00 11.26 -16.85
CA GLU A 277 -3.06 11.33 -15.38
C GLU A 277 -3.86 12.56 -14.93
N SER A 278 -3.72 13.69 -15.62
CA SER A 278 -4.54 14.89 -15.39
C SER A 278 -6.05 14.61 -15.50
N VAL A 279 -6.46 13.76 -16.45
CA VAL A 279 -7.87 13.34 -16.57
C VAL A 279 -8.29 12.51 -15.35
N LEU A 280 -7.45 11.57 -14.92
CA LEU A 280 -7.72 10.75 -13.74
C LEU A 280 -7.79 11.58 -12.46
N HIS A 281 -6.82 12.47 -12.23
CA HIS A 281 -6.79 13.36 -11.07
C HIS A 281 -8.01 14.26 -11.03
N SER A 282 -8.43 14.79 -12.18
CA SER A 282 -9.64 15.61 -12.27
C SER A 282 -10.91 14.83 -11.91
N ALA A 283 -11.02 13.58 -12.37
CA ALA A 283 -12.15 12.71 -12.05
C ALA A 283 -12.19 12.36 -10.55
N VAL A 284 -11.06 11.98 -9.96
CA VAL A 284 -10.95 11.68 -8.52
C VAL A 284 -11.26 12.94 -7.69
N ASN A 285 -10.68 14.08 -8.07
CA ASN A 285 -10.92 15.35 -7.38
C ASN A 285 -12.41 15.74 -7.42
N GLY A 286 -13.05 15.59 -8.58
CA GLY A 286 -14.49 15.82 -8.72
C GLY A 286 -15.33 14.94 -7.80
N GLY A 287 -15.01 13.64 -7.71
CA GLY A 287 -15.69 12.71 -6.81
C GLY A 287 -15.51 13.07 -5.33
N ILE A 288 -14.27 13.39 -4.91
CA ILE A 288 -14.00 13.81 -3.52
C ILE A 288 -14.76 15.11 -3.20
N CYS A 289 -14.75 16.10 -4.10
CA CYS A 289 -15.49 17.35 -3.91
C CYS A 289 -16.99 17.09 -3.69
N GLN A 290 -17.61 16.24 -4.51
CA GLN A 290 -19.03 15.88 -4.36
C GLN A 290 -19.31 15.21 -3.00
N ILE A 291 -18.44 14.29 -2.56
CA ILE A 291 -18.57 13.65 -1.24
C ILE A 291 -18.45 14.70 -0.13
N LEU A 292 -17.49 15.62 -0.22
CA LEU A 292 -17.33 16.67 0.80
C LEU A 292 -18.51 17.64 0.83
N GLU A 293 -19.09 17.98 -0.32
CA GLU A 293 -20.33 18.78 -0.41
C GLU A 293 -21.51 18.09 0.30
N LEU A 294 -21.61 16.77 0.20
CA LEU A 294 -22.64 15.99 0.89
C LEU A 294 -22.39 15.89 2.41
N LEU A 295 -21.13 15.73 2.81
CA LEU A 295 -20.76 15.50 4.21
C LEU A 295 -20.58 16.79 5.02
N MET A 296 -20.30 17.92 4.37
CA MET A 296 -19.93 19.18 5.03
C MET A 296 -20.85 20.31 4.61
N LYS A 297 -21.32 21.11 5.59
CA LYS A 297 -22.11 22.33 5.31
C LYS A 297 -21.34 23.37 4.49
N THR A 298 -20.02 23.42 4.67
CA THR A 298 -19.12 24.35 3.97
C THR A 298 -17.84 23.58 3.60
N PRO A 299 -17.79 22.94 2.42
CA PRO A 299 -16.60 22.22 1.98
C PRO A 299 -15.44 23.19 1.75
N PRO A 300 -14.18 22.74 1.90
CA PRO A 300 -13.02 23.56 1.62
C PRO A 300 -12.97 23.95 0.13
N LYS A 301 -12.54 25.18 -0.17
CA LYS A 301 -12.41 25.67 -1.55
C LYS A 301 -11.34 24.90 -2.34
N TYR A 302 -10.33 24.37 -1.66
CA TYR A 302 -9.24 23.62 -2.25
C TYR A 302 -8.97 22.36 -1.42
N ILE A 303 -8.72 21.26 -2.12
CA ILE A 303 -8.32 19.98 -1.53
C ILE A 303 -6.91 19.72 -2.00
N ASP A 304 -5.98 19.60 -1.06
CA ASP A 304 -4.61 19.22 -1.39
C ASP A 304 -4.62 17.74 -1.80
N MET A 305 -4.20 17.46 -3.04
CA MET A 305 -4.06 16.10 -3.55
C MET A 305 -2.58 15.78 -3.73
N ALA A 306 -2.15 14.63 -3.20
CA ALA A 306 -0.85 14.06 -3.48
C ALA A 306 -1.05 12.84 -4.38
N SER A 307 -0.25 12.75 -5.45
CA SER A 307 -0.20 11.57 -6.29
C SER A 307 1.24 11.09 -6.38
N THR A 308 1.43 9.80 -6.21
CA THR A 308 2.73 9.15 -6.41
C THR A 308 2.92 8.85 -7.87
N LEU A 309 3.98 9.38 -8.45
CA LEU A 309 4.38 9.04 -9.82
C LEU A 309 5.27 7.80 -9.78
N ALA A 310 5.19 6.97 -10.83
CA ALA A 310 6.08 5.84 -10.96
C ALA A 310 7.51 6.34 -11.18
N MET A 311 8.36 6.09 -10.19
CA MET A 311 9.77 6.45 -10.28
C MET A 311 10.52 5.42 -11.13
N PRO A 312 11.44 5.89 -12.00
CA PRO A 312 12.35 4.99 -12.70
C PRO A 312 13.19 4.14 -11.76
N ASP A 313 13.52 2.92 -12.21
CA ASP A 313 14.37 1.98 -11.48
C ASP A 313 13.88 1.69 -10.06
N HIS A 314 12.55 1.61 -9.90
CA HIS A 314 11.93 1.20 -8.63
C HIS A 314 12.68 -0.03 -8.07
N PRO A 315 13.20 0.04 -6.84
CA PRO A 315 13.99 -1.05 -6.29
C PRO A 315 13.15 -2.33 -6.29
N GLY A 316 13.76 -3.45 -6.67
CA GLY A 316 13.11 -4.74 -6.53
C GLY A 316 12.76 -5.02 -5.06
N GLY A 317 11.79 -5.91 -4.85
CA GLY A 317 11.38 -6.37 -3.52
C GLY A 317 10.26 -5.54 -2.90
N ALA A 318 10.16 -5.63 -1.57
CA ALA A 318 9.11 -5.01 -0.78
C ALA A 318 9.58 -3.67 -0.19
N ASN A 319 9.84 -2.68 -1.06
CA ASN A 319 10.33 -1.38 -0.62
C ASN A 319 9.47 -0.30 -1.20
N ASN A 320 8.91 0.54 -0.33
CA ASN A 320 8.23 1.72 -0.81
C ASN A 320 9.24 2.69 -1.43
N HIS A 321 8.94 3.17 -2.62
CA HIS A 321 9.73 4.14 -3.34
C HIS A 321 8.84 5.28 -3.85
N MET A 322 8.99 6.45 -3.21
CA MET A 322 8.53 7.73 -3.72
C MET A 322 9.74 8.59 -4.10
#